data_AF-A0AAW4BRW4-F1
#
_entry.id   AF-A0AAW4BRW4-F1
#
_cell.length_a   1.000
_cell.length_b   1.000
_cell.length_c   1.000
_cell.angle_alpha   90.00
_cell.angle_beta   90.00
_cell.angle_gamma   90.00
#
_symmetry.space_group_name_H-M   'P 1'
#
loop_
_entity.id
_entity.type
_entity.pdbx_description
1 polymer ?
#
loop_
_entity_poly.entity_id
_entity_poly.type
_entity_poly.pdbx_seq_one_letter_code
_entity_poly.pdbx_strand_id
1 'polypeptide(L)'
;MYWLCKAGKKRTGTRGEFLKTMYGLKPRINLGALSSSAGWKGIKYDDKNTETSIMWFIREEVERYLLTLHIQYMEEVRGEYSHHPYYFVNQNGDPMTQKSMSKAIHSACKRLEKKYGINLDGRRGHSLRHHYGFYCADVLQMDLLMIRKYMGHKQLSSTAIYTHISPEKARQVIQNAQDKAKLEDRIDADIEERLQIQQRFENQPAIAKLPNSWMTSWLTGEEIDTMLIHR
;
A
#
# COMPACT_ATOMS: atom_id res chain seq x y z
N MET A 1 -0.69 -28.92 8.97
CA MET A 1 -0.95 -29.64 7.70
C MET A 1 -0.72 -31.15 7.85
N TYR A 2 -1.21 -31.99 6.93
CA TYR A 2 -0.87 -33.42 6.85
C TYR A 2 -0.24 -33.79 5.50
N TRP A 3 0.61 -34.81 5.48
CA TRP A 3 1.23 -35.34 4.26
C TRP A 3 1.59 -36.83 4.41
N LEU A 4 1.79 -37.52 3.30
CA LEU A 4 2.38 -38.86 3.31
C LEU A 4 3.90 -38.72 3.27
N CYS A 5 4.59 -39.34 4.22
CA CYS A 5 6.04 -39.39 4.17
C CYS A 5 6.52 -40.33 3.05
N LYS A 6 7.83 -40.33 2.75
CA LYS A 6 8.42 -41.24 1.75
C LYS A 6 8.17 -42.73 2.04
N ALA A 7 7.90 -43.09 3.30
CA ALA A 7 7.52 -44.45 3.71
C ALA A 7 6.01 -44.72 3.66
N GLY A 8 5.21 -43.86 3.00
CA GLY A 8 3.76 -44.01 2.85
C GLY A 8 2.93 -43.72 4.11
N LYS A 9 3.56 -43.38 5.24
CA LYS A 9 2.84 -43.10 6.49
C LYS A 9 2.32 -41.67 6.53
N LYS A 10 1.06 -41.50 6.94
CA LYS A 10 0.47 -40.18 7.19
C LYS A 10 1.17 -39.51 8.37
N ARG A 11 1.61 -38.27 8.18
CA ARG A 11 2.20 -37.41 9.19
C ARG A 11 1.44 -36.10 9.27
N THR A 12 1.44 -35.51 10.46
CA THR A 12 0.92 -34.17 10.74
C THR A 12 2.04 -33.33 11.31
N GLY A 13 2.06 -32.04 10.97
CA GLY A 13 3.06 -31.11 11.48
C GLY A 13 3.04 -29.78 10.76
N THR A 14 4.10 -29.02 10.97
CA THR A 14 4.35 -27.70 10.37
C THR A 14 4.87 -27.82 8.94
N ARG A 15 4.71 -26.77 8.13
CA ARG A 15 5.35 -26.71 6.80
C ARG A 15 6.87 -26.77 6.84
N GLY A 16 7.50 -26.30 7.92
CA GLY A 16 8.95 -26.46 8.10
C GLY A 16 9.37 -27.92 8.16
N GLU A 17 8.64 -28.74 8.92
CA GLU A 17 8.89 -30.18 9.04
C GLU A 17 8.58 -30.90 7.72
N PHE A 18 7.48 -30.54 7.05
CA PHE A 18 7.15 -31.06 5.72
C PHE A 18 8.29 -30.80 4.72
N LEU A 19 8.74 -29.55 4.60
CA LEU A 19 9.81 -29.16 3.69
C LEU A 19 11.11 -29.92 3.98
N LYS A 20 11.48 -30.02 5.25
CA LYS A 20 12.69 -30.71 5.69
C LYS A 20 12.62 -32.20 5.39
N THR A 21 11.50 -32.86 5.70
CA THR A 21 11.37 -34.32 5.60
C THR A 21 11.15 -34.80 4.17
N MET A 22 10.37 -34.07 3.37
CA MET A 22 10.04 -34.49 2.01
C MET A 22 11.07 -34.05 0.99
N TYR A 23 11.61 -32.83 1.15
CA TYR A 23 12.44 -32.17 0.13
C TYR A 23 13.83 -31.78 0.62
N GLY A 24 14.15 -31.94 1.91
CA GLY A 24 15.41 -31.44 2.46
C GLY A 24 15.51 -29.91 2.47
N LEU A 25 14.38 -29.22 2.39
CA LEU A 25 14.29 -27.76 2.26
C LEU A 25 13.90 -27.08 3.58
N LYS A 26 14.07 -25.76 3.65
CA LYS A 26 13.62 -24.91 4.76
C LYS A 26 12.61 -23.89 4.24
N PRO A 27 11.71 -23.34 5.07
CA PRO A 27 10.89 -22.19 4.64
C PRO A 27 11.75 -21.07 4.05
N ARG A 28 11.26 -20.38 3.01
CA ARG A 28 12.05 -19.36 2.30
C ARG A 28 12.54 -18.21 3.16
N ILE A 29 11.82 -17.91 4.24
CA ILE A 29 12.20 -16.92 5.26
C ILE A 29 13.44 -17.34 6.07
N ASN A 30 13.75 -18.64 6.08
CA ASN A 30 14.82 -19.25 6.88
C ASN A 30 16.02 -19.69 6.02
N LEU A 31 16.12 -19.18 4.78
CA LEU A 31 17.21 -19.49 3.84
C LEU A 31 18.40 -18.52 3.97
N GLY A 32 18.32 -17.50 4.82
CA GLY A 32 19.42 -16.56 5.08
C GLY A 32 19.83 -15.81 3.81
N ALA A 33 21.12 -15.87 3.48
CA ALA A 33 21.74 -15.15 2.36
C ALA A 33 21.59 -15.86 0.98
N LEU A 34 20.89 -17.00 0.91
CA LEU A 34 20.64 -17.67 -0.36
C LEU A 34 19.82 -16.79 -1.30
N SER A 35 20.10 -16.83 -2.60
CA SER A 35 19.38 -16.05 -3.62
C SER A 35 17.89 -16.42 -3.73
N SER A 36 17.56 -17.66 -3.35
CA SER A 36 16.21 -18.17 -3.19
C SER A 36 15.59 -17.82 -1.84
N SER A 37 16.23 -17.00 -1.00
CA SER A 37 15.58 -16.43 0.19
C SER A 37 14.43 -15.51 -0.22
N ALA A 38 13.35 -15.50 0.54
CA ALA A 38 12.28 -14.52 0.40
C ALA A 38 11.76 -14.13 1.77
N GLY A 39 11.80 -12.83 2.06
CA GLY A 39 11.24 -12.28 3.28
C GLY A 39 9.71 -12.39 3.30
N TRP A 40 9.16 -12.44 4.51
CA TRP A 40 7.72 -12.39 4.77
C TRP A 40 7.47 -11.27 5.76
N LYS A 41 6.62 -10.30 5.38
CA LYS A 41 6.20 -9.21 6.29
C LYS A 41 4.92 -9.56 7.07
N GLY A 42 4.45 -10.82 6.97
CA GLY A 42 3.17 -11.23 7.53
C GLY A 42 2.00 -10.89 6.61
N ILE A 43 0.95 -11.70 6.64
CA ILE A 43 -0.42 -11.32 6.25
C ILE A 43 -1.24 -11.29 7.53
N LYS A 44 -2.16 -10.32 7.67
CA LYS A 44 -2.82 -10.10 8.97
C LYS A 44 -3.77 -11.23 9.35
N TYR A 45 -4.44 -11.82 8.37
CA TYR A 45 -5.39 -12.92 8.54
C TYR A 45 -4.74 -14.24 8.11
N ASP A 46 -3.48 -14.37 8.48
CA ASP A 46 -2.72 -15.61 8.36
C ASP A 46 -3.04 -16.44 9.60
N ASP A 47 -3.87 -17.46 9.42
CA ASP A 47 -4.05 -18.50 10.41
C ASP A 47 -2.79 -19.38 10.37
N LYS A 48 -1.97 -19.25 11.41
CA LYS A 48 -0.70 -19.97 11.53
C LYS A 48 -0.88 -21.48 11.73
N ASN A 49 -2.04 -21.91 12.22
CA ASN A 49 -2.33 -23.32 12.46
C ASN A 49 -2.71 -24.02 11.16
N THR A 50 -3.52 -23.36 10.33
CA THR A 50 -3.94 -23.87 9.01
C THR A 50 -3.00 -23.45 7.87
N GLU A 51 -2.11 -22.49 8.13
CA GLU A 51 -1.27 -21.82 7.14
C GLU A 51 -2.08 -21.17 6.00
N THR A 52 -3.28 -20.68 6.33
CA THR A 52 -4.17 -20.02 5.37
C THR A 52 -4.17 -18.52 5.60
N SER A 53 -4.10 -17.76 4.51
CA SER A 53 -4.21 -16.31 4.53
C SER A 53 -5.47 -15.86 3.82
N ILE A 54 -6.30 -15.04 4.47
CA ILE A 54 -7.44 -14.39 3.81
C ILE A 54 -6.96 -13.11 3.13
N MET A 55 -7.31 -12.95 1.85
CA MET A 55 -7.06 -11.75 1.05
C MET A 55 -8.38 -11.16 0.59
N TRP A 56 -8.49 -9.83 0.66
CA TRP A 56 -9.59 -9.09 0.04
C TRP A 56 -9.07 -8.30 -1.14
N PHE A 57 -9.83 -8.31 -2.23
CA PHE A 57 -9.55 -7.53 -3.41
C PHE A 57 -10.34 -6.23 -3.36
N ILE A 58 -9.69 -5.13 -3.73
CA ILE A 58 -10.35 -3.82 -3.87
C ILE A 58 -11.42 -3.88 -4.97
N ARG A 59 -11.15 -4.68 -6.02
CA ARG A 59 -11.98 -4.80 -7.23
C ARG A 59 -12.29 -6.28 -7.43
N GLU A 60 -13.56 -6.65 -7.43
CA GLU A 60 -14.01 -8.05 -7.53
C GLU A 60 -13.53 -8.71 -8.84
N GLU A 61 -13.50 -7.95 -9.93
CA GLU A 61 -13.03 -8.43 -11.24
C GLU A 61 -11.56 -8.90 -11.21
N VAL A 62 -10.74 -8.35 -10.32
CA VAL A 62 -9.34 -8.73 -10.16
C VAL A 62 -9.20 -10.09 -9.49
N GLU A 63 -10.12 -10.45 -8.59
CA GLU A 63 -10.13 -11.75 -7.93
C GLU A 63 -10.28 -12.88 -8.95
N ARG A 64 -11.32 -12.79 -9.78
CA ARG A 64 -11.60 -13.80 -10.83
C ARG A 64 -10.42 -13.92 -11.79
N TYR A 65 -9.86 -12.79 -12.20
CA TYR A 65 -8.70 -12.78 -13.09
C TYR A 65 -7.48 -13.45 -12.45
N LEU A 66 -7.22 -13.18 -11.16
CA LEU A 66 -6.12 -13.83 -10.45
C LEU A 66 -6.35 -15.33 -10.28
N LEU A 67 -7.59 -15.76 -10.01
CA LEU A 67 -7.94 -17.19 -9.94
C LEU A 67 -7.68 -17.89 -11.28
N THR A 68 -8.09 -17.28 -12.39
CA THR A 68 -7.81 -17.83 -13.74
C THR A 68 -6.30 -17.97 -13.97
N LEU A 69 -5.52 -16.94 -13.65
CA LEU A 69 -4.07 -16.99 -13.78
C LEU A 69 -3.43 -18.02 -12.83
N HIS A 70 -4.00 -18.21 -11.63
CA HIS A 70 -3.55 -19.23 -10.69
C HIS A 70 -3.76 -20.62 -11.25
N ILE A 71 -4.96 -20.95 -11.75
CA ILE A 71 -5.28 -22.25 -12.33
C ILE A 71 -4.35 -22.53 -13.51
N GLN A 72 -4.27 -21.57 -14.45
CA GLN A 72 -3.39 -21.68 -15.61
C GLN A 72 -1.93 -21.90 -15.20
N TYR A 73 -1.43 -21.13 -14.23
CA TYR A 73 -0.08 -21.30 -13.70
C TYR A 73 0.13 -22.70 -13.09
N MET A 74 -0.86 -23.21 -12.35
CA MET A 74 -0.78 -24.51 -11.71
C MET A 74 -0.74 -25.65 -12.73
N GLU A 75 -1.53 -25.56 -13.79
CA GLU A 75 -1.64 -26.59 -14.83
C GLU A 75 -0.48 -26.55 -15.83
N GLU A 76 -0.14 -25.36 -16.35
CA GLU A 76 0.78 -25.22 -17.49
C GLU A 76 2.24 -25.05 -17.10
N VAL A 77 2.52 -24.61 -15.87
CA VAL A 77 3.90 -24.28 -15.46
C VAL A 77 4.28 -25.03 -14.21
N ARG A 78 3.49 -24.88 -13.15
CA ARG A 78 3.87 -25.42 -11.84
C ARG A 78 3.76 -26.93 -11.77
N GLY A 79 2.79 -27.51 -12.50
CA GLY A 79 2.54 -28.95 -12.59
C GLY A 79 3.72 -29.72 -13.19
N GLU A 80 4.50 -29.10 -14.07
CA GLU A 80 5.68 -29.72 -14.70
C GLU A 80 6.83 -29.97 -13.71
N TYR A 81 6.91 -29.19 -12.62
CA TYR A 81 8.07 -29.19 -11.72
C TYR A 81 7.73 -29.62 -10.29
N SER A 82 7.78 -30.92 -9.99
CA SER A 82 7.36 -31.45 -8.68
C SER A 82 8.48 -31.60 -7.63
N HIS A 83 9.73 -31.26 -7.96
CA HIS A 83 10.91 -31.53 -7.12
C HIS A 83 11.06 -30.63 -5.88
N HIS A 84 10.26 -29.58 -5.75
CA HIS A 84 10.11 -28.78 -4.53
C HIS A 84 8.67 -28.26 -4.41
N PRO A 85 8.21 -27.77 -3.24
CA PRO A 85 6.83 -27.30 -3.07
C PRO A 85 6.70 -25.76 -2.90
N TYR A 86 7.71 -24.97 -3.28
CA TYR A 86 7.53 -23.51 -3.37
C TYR A 86 6.61 -23.14 -4.53
N TYR A 87 5.90 -22.03 -4.37
CA TYR A 87 4.87 -21.60 -5.31
C TYR A 87 5.48 -21.18 -6.65
N PHE A 88 6.28 -20.11 -6.69
CA PHE A 88 6.88 -19.61 -7.94
C PHE A 88 8.16 -20.36 -8.34
N VAL A 89 8.24 -20.73 -9.61
CA VAL A 89 9.42 -21.36 -10.25
C VAL A 89 10.02 -20.45 -11.33
N ASN A 90 11.29 -20.63 -11.64
CA ASN A 90 11.93 -20.04 -12.82
C ASN A 90 11.74 -20.96 -14.05
N GLN A 91 12.34 -20.61 -15.18
CA GLN A 91 12.26 -21.37 -16.45
C GLN A 91 12.88 -22.78 -16.38
N ASN A 92 13.67 -23.08 -15.34
CA ASN A 92 14.27 -24.40 -15.11
C ASN A 92 13.48 -25.22 -14.07
N GLY A 93 12.39 -24.66 -13.52
CA GLY A 93 11.64 -25.28 -12.44
C GLY A 93 12.17 -25.02 -11.02
N ASP A 94 13.31 -24.35 -10.89
CA ASP A 94 13.91 -24.02 -9.60
C ASP A 94 13.17 -22.89 -8.88
N PRO A 95 13.36 -22.69 -7.56
CA PRO A 95 12.68 -21.65 -6.81
C PRO A 95 12.97 -20.26 -7.38
N MET A 96 11.92 -19.51 -7.73
CA MET A 96 12.10 -18.19 -8.32
C MET A 96 12.77 -17.21 -7.32
N THR A 97 13.86 -16.58 -7.76
CA THR A 97 14.60 -15.60 -6.96
C THR A 97 13.94 -14.22 -7.01
N GLN A 98 14.19 -13.38 -6.00
CA GLN A 98 13.68 -11.99 -6.02
C GLN A 98 14.22 -11.18 -7.20
N LYS A 99 15.46 -11.45 -7.61
CA LYS A 99 16.10 -10.83 -8.78
C LYS A 99 15.39 -11.24 -10.07
N SER A 100 15.09 -12.53 -10.23
CA SER A 100 14.34 -13.04 -11.38
C SER A 100 12.93 -12.44 -11.44
N MET A 101 12.22 -12.40 -10.32
CA MET A 101 10.90 -11.76 -10.23
C MET A 101 10.95 -10.29 -10.63
N SER A 102 11.92 -9.53 -10.11
CA SER A 102 12.10 -8.11 -10.44
C SER A 102 12.36 -7.90 -11.93
N LYS A 103 13.17 -8.76 -12.56
CA LYS A 103 13.40 -8.74 -14.01
C LYS A 103 12.14 -9.05 -14.79
N ALA A 104 11.37 -10.05 -14.40
CA ALA A 104 10.12 -10.43 -15.08
C ALA A 104 9.10 -9.29 -15.07
N ILE A 105 8.93 -8.63 -13.91
CA ILE A 105 8.08 -7.43 -13.77
C ILE A 105 8.60 -6.31 -14.67
N HIS A 106 9.90 -6.03 -14.64
CA HIS A 106 10.49 -4.98 -15.48
C HIS A 106 10.26 -5.23 -16.98
N SER A 107 10.49 -6.46 -17.44
CA SER A 107 10.23 -6.85 -18.83
C SER A 107 8.75 -6.73 -19.19
N ALA A 108 7.83 -7.05 -18.28
CA ALA A 108 6.40 -6.87 -18.50
C ALA A 108 6.03 -5.38 -18.66
N CYS A 109 6.56 -4.50 -17.79
CA CYS A 109 6.39 -3.06 -17.92
C CYS A 109 6.90 -2.57 -19.28
N LYS A 110 8.12 -2.94 -19.70
CA LYS A 110 8.69 -2.53 -21.00
C LYS A 110 7.82 -2.94 -22.19
N ARG A 111 7.21 -4.13 -22.14
CA ARG A 111 6.26 -4.56 -23.19
C ARG A 111 5.01 -3.68 -23.23
N LEU A 112 4.47 -3.30 -22.07
CA LEU A 112 3.31 -2.42 -21.98
C LEU A 112 3.63 -0.99 -22.45
N GLU A 113 4.79 -0.45 -22.08
CA GLU A 113 5.27 0.86 -22.56
C GLU A 113 5.33 0.89 -24.09
N LYS A 114 5.94 -0.14 -24.70
CA LYS A 114 6.02 -0.26 -26.16
C LYS A 114 4.64 -0.39 -26.81
N LYS A 115 3.72 -1.14 -26.20
CA LYS A 115 2.40 -1.41 -26.78
C LYS A 115 1.46 -0.21 -26.72
N TYR A 116 1.49 0.55 -25.62
CA TYR A 116 0.52 1.61 -25.36
C TYR A 116 1.10 3.02 -25.41
N GLY A 117 2.41 3.18 -25.65
CA GLY A 117 3.06 4.49 -25.68
C GLY A 117 3.08 5.20 -24.32
N ILE A 118 3.00 4.44 -23.23
CA ILE A 118 2.96 4.96 -21.86
C ILE A 118 4.32 4.86 -21.19
N ASN A 119 4.57 5.70 -20.19
CA ASN A 119 5.75 5.61 -19.33
C ASN A 119 5.39 4.89 -18.01
N LEU A 120 5.97 3.71 -17.80
CA LEU A 120 5.86 2.91 -16.58
C LEU A 120 7.19 2.85 -15.82
N ASP A 121 8.11 3.77 -16.11
CA ASP A 121 9.43 3.77 -15.51
C ASP A 121 9.31 3.95 -13.99
N GLY A 122 10.16 3.23 -13.27
CA GLY A 122 10.08 3.18 -11.81
C GLY A 122 8.92 2.37 -11.22
N ARG A 123 7.95 1.83 -11.99
CA ARG A 123 6.87 0.94 -11.49
C ARG A 123 7.37 -0.49 -11.25
N ARG A 124 8.28 -0.63 -10.29
CA ARG A 124 8.86 -1.89 -9.81
C ARG A 124 7.99 -2.52 -8.71
N GLY A 125 8.29 -3.75 -8.30
CA GLY A 125 7.52 -4.46 -7.27
C GLY A 125 7.29 -3.65 -5.98
N HIS A 126 8.29 -2.89 -5.50
CA HIS A 126 8.09 -2.02 -4.32
C HIS A 126 7.26 -0.77 -4.61
N SER A 127 7.38 -0.20 -5.81
CA SER A 127 6.59 0.94 -6.25
C SER A 127 5.10 0.59 -6.40
N LEU A 128 4.79 -0.65 -6.81
CA LEU A 128 3.40 -1.15 -6.80
C LEU A 128 2.83 -1.19 -5.37
N ARG A 129 3.65 -1.55 -4.38
CA ARG A 129 3.24 -1.50 -2.96
C ARG A 129 3.01 -0.05 -2.49
N HIS A 130 3.84 0.89 -2.90
CA HIS A 130 3.61 2.31 -2.61
C HIS A 130 2.34 2.83 -3.29
N HIS A 131 2.10 2.46 -4.55
CA HIS A 131 0.89 2.81 -5.26
C HIS A 131 -0.36 2.26 -4.57
N TYR A 132 -0.32 1.02 -4.06
CA TYR A 132 -1.40 0.47 -3.25
C TYR A 132 -1.67 1.32 -1.99
N GLY A 133 -0.63 1.71 -1.26
CA GLY A 133 -0.76 2.57 -0.08
C GLY A 133 -1.36 3.94 -0.40
N PHE A 134 -0.86 4.59 -1.46
CA PHE A 134 -1.38 5.86 -1.97
C PHE A 134 -2.84 5.72 -2.41
N TYR A 135 -3.17 4.69 -3.20
CA TYR A 135 -4.53 4.44 -3.68
C TYR A 135 -5.51 4.24 -2.52
N CYS A 136 -5.11 3.51 -1.48
CA CYS A 136 -5.96 3.34 -0.30
C CYS A 136 -6.18 4.67 0.46
N ALA A 137 -5.14 5.50 0.57
CA ALA A 137 -5.19 6.75 1.34
C ALA A 137 -5.91 7.88 0.57
N ASP A 138 -5.49 8.15 -0.66
CA ASP A 138 -5.93 9.30 -1.45
C ASP A 138 -7.24 9.01 -2.21
N VAL A 139 -7.33 7.84 -2.85
CA VAL A 139 -8.49 7.49 -3.69
C VAL A 139 -9.62 6.88 -2.87
N LEU A 140 -9.36 5.80 -2.13
CA LEU A 140 -10.38 5.12 -1.34
C LEU A 140 -10.70 5.81 0.00
N GLN A 141 -9.86 6.76 0.43
CA GLN A 141 -10.00 7.46 1.71
C GLN A 141 -10.14 6.50 2.90
N MET A 142 -9.38 5.41 2.87
CA MET A 142 -9.37 4.41 3.93
C MET A 142 -8.70 4.96 5.19
N ASP A 143 -9.22 4.52 6.35
CA ASP A 143 -8.60 4.83 7.64
C ASP A 143 -7.13 4.39 7.69
N LEU A 144 -6.26 5.26 8.23
CA LEU A 144 -4.82 5.05 8.23
C LEU A 144 -4.39 3.82 9.04
N LEU A 145 -5.13 3.47 10.11
CA LEU A 145 -4.86 2.24 10.87
C LEU A 145 -5.20 1.01 10.04
N MET A 146 -6.26 1.07 9.23
CA MET A 146 -6.61 0.01 8.28
C MET A 146 -5.56 -0.14 7.19
N ILE A 147 -5.10 0.96 6.58
CA ILE A 147 -4.02 0.93 5.57
C ILE A 147 -2.75 0.33 6.17
N ARG A 148 -2.32 0.80 7.36
CA ARG A 148 -1.16 0.25 8.08
C ARG A 148 -1.31 -1.26 8.29
N LYS A 149 -2.51 -1.71 8.65
CA LYS A 149 -2.84 -3.11 8.91
C LYS A 149 -2.73 -3.96 7.64
N TYR A 150 -3.29 -3.50 6.51
CA TYR A 150 -3.19 -4.20 5.22
C TYR A 150 -1.78 -4.17 4.62
N MET A 151 -1.03 -3.09 4.83
CA MET A 151 0.36 -2.97 4.40
C MET A 151 1.35 -3.67 5.34
N GLY A 152 0.91 -4.27 6.45
CA GLY A 152 1.80 -4.97 7.40
C GLY A 152 2.89 -4.06 7.98
N HIS A 153 2.60 -2.77 8.18
CA HIS A 153 3.56 -1.80 8.71
C HIS A 153 3.59 -1.85 10.25
N LYS A 154 4.79 -2.02 10.83
CA LYS A 154 4.95 -2.05 12.29
C LYS A 154 4.65 -0.69 12.92
N GLN A 155 5.04 0.41 12.28
CA GLN A 155 4.82 1.77 12.77
C GLN A 155 3.82 2.52 11.88
N LEU A 156 3.02 3.40 12.48
CA LEU A 156 2.06 4.23 11.74
C LEU A 156 2.75 5.25 10.84
N SER A 157 3.90 5.77 11.28
CA SER A 157 4.77 6.68 10.51
C SER A 157 5.12 6.16 9.12
N SER A 158 5.35 4.85 8.97
CA SER A 158 5.63 4.22 7.67
C SER A 158 4.44 4.24 6.70
N THR A 159 3.24 4.54 7.19
CA THR A 159 1.99 4.62 6.41
C THR A 159 1.57 6.07 6.19
N ALA A 160 1.89 6.97 7.14
CA ALA A 160 1.62 8.40 7.04
C ALA A 160 2.26 9.06 5.81
N ILE A 161 3.31 8.47 5.24
CA ILE A 161 3.90 8.93 3.96
C ILE A 161 2.90 8.91 2.78
N TYR A 162 1.78 8.18 2.89
CA TYR A 162 0.74 8.14 1.86
C TYR A 162 -0.38 9.16 2.08
N THR A 163 -0.39 9.86 3.22
CA THR A 163 -1.43 10.85 3.55
C THR A 163 -1.04 12.27 3.14
N HIS A 164 -0.08 12.43 2.21
CA HIS A 164 0.10 13.71 1.55
C HIS A 164 -1.17 14.00 0.75
N ILE A 165 -1.99 14.90 1.30
CA ILE A 165 -3.25 15.31 0.72
C ILE A 165 -2.94 16.00 -0.60
N SER A 166 -3.44 15.47 -1.72
CA SER A 166 -3.36 16.16 -3.01
C SER A 166 -4.05 17.54 -2.92
N PRO A 167 -3.55 18.58 -3.61
CA PRO A 167 -4.17 19.91 -3.57
C PRO A 167 -5.66 19.89 -3.92
N GLU A 168 -6.05 19.06 -4.87
CA GLU A 168 -7.44 18.83 -5.28
C GLU A 168 -8.26 18.28 -4.11
N LYS A 169 -7.71 17.29 -3.40
CA LYS A 169 -8.37 16.70 -2.23
C LYS A 169 -8.47 17.68 -1.08
N ALA A 170 -7.46 18.50 -0.83
CA ALA A 170 -7.48 19.53 0.20
C ALA A 170 -8.62 20.53 -0.04
N ARG A 171 -8.77 21.01 -1.29
CA ARG A 171 -9.90 21.87 -1.68
C ARG A 171 -11.24 21.19 -1.47
N GLN A 172 -11.39 19.93 -1.88
CA GLN A 172 -12.64 19.20 -1.71
C GLN A 172 -13.02 18.98 -0.24
N VAL A 173 -12.04 18.66 0.62
CA VAL A 173 -12.27 18.49 2.06
C VAL A 173 -12.72 19.80 2.71
N ILE A 174 -12.09 20.92 2.35
CA ILE A 174 -12.50 22.26 2.82
C ILE A 174 -13.92 22.58 2.35
N GLN A 175 -14.23 22.36 1.07
CA GLN A 175 -15.57 22.61 0.53
C GLN A 175 -16.63 21.78 1.27
N ASN A 176 -16.40 20.48 1.44
CA ASN A 176 -17.33 19.60 2.17
C ASN A 176 -17.50 20.02 3.63
N ALA A 177 -16.44 20.48 4.29
CA ALA A 177 -16.50 20.98 5.66
C ALA A 177 -17.32 22.28 5.75
N GLN A 178 -17.16 23.18 4.77
CA GLN A 178 -17.97 24.40 4.65
C GLN A 178 -19.44 24.06 4.41
N ASP A 179 -19.74 23.17 3.47
CA ASP A 179 -21.12 22.76 3.16
C ASP A 179 -21.79 22.10 4.37
N LYS A 180 -21.08 21.22 5.07
CA LYS A 180 -21.56 20.60 6.31
C LYS A 180 -21.82 21.63 7.41
N ALA A 181 -20.96 22.63 7.57
CA ALA A 181 -21.14 23.65 8.58
C ALA A 181 -22.24 24.67 8.21
N LYS A 182 -22.52 24.92 6.92
CA LYS A 182 -23.74 25.62 6.50
C LYS A 182 -25.00 24.80 6.83
N LEU A 183 -24.98 23.51 6.55
CA LEU A 183 -26.12 22.61 6.81
C LEU A 183 -26.42 22.44 8.31
N GLU A 184 -25.39 22.54 9.15
CA GLU A 184 -25.51 22.53 10.61
C GLU A 184 -25.67 23.95 11.21
N ASP A 185 -25.98 24.94 10.36
CA ASP A 185 -26.25 26.35 10.73
C ASP A 185 -25.12 27.01 11.56
N ARG A 186 -23.88 26.54 11.37
CA ARG A 186 -22.69 27.04 12.06
C ARG A 186 -21.98 28.19 11.33
N ILE A 187 -22.39 28.52 10.11
CA ILE A 187 -21.70 29.51 9.25
C ILE A 187 -22.51 30.80 9.07
N ASP A 188 -23.80 30.82 9.45
CA ASP A 188 -24.59 32.04 9.48
C ASP A 188 -24.33 32.80 10.79
N ALA A 189 -23.05 33.09 11.04
CA ALA A 189 -22.70 34.12 11.99
C ALA A 189 -23.15 35.46 11.40
N ASP A 190 -24.25 35.96 11.94
CA ASP A 190 -24.76 37.32 11.76
C ASP A 190 -23.60 38.31 11.93
N ILE A 191 -23.69 39.47 11.28
CA ILE A 191 -22.66 40.52 11.30
C ILE A 191 -22.23 40.82 12.74
N GLU A 192 -23.18 40.76 13.67
CA GLU A 192 -23.00 40.97 15.10
C GLU A 192 -22.18 39.85 15.77
N GLU A 193 -22.37 38.59 15.38
CA GLU A 193 -21.60 37.45 15.89
C GLU A 193 -20.16 37.46 15.33
N ARG A 194 -19.96 37.92 14.08
CA ARG A 194 -18.63 38.16 13.51
C ARG A 194 -17.86 39.25 14.27
N LEU A 195 -18.54 40.34 14.62
CA LEU A 195 -17.97 41.42 15.44
C LEU A 195 -17.63 40.94 16.85
N GLN A 196 -18.46 40.10 17.46
CA GLN A 196 -18.19 39.52 18.77
C GLN A 196 -17.01 38.53 18.74
N ILE A 197 -16.90 37.69 17.71
CA ILE A 197 -15.75 36.78 17.52
C ILE A 197 -14.47 37.60 17.34
N GLN A 198 -14.52 38.66 16.52
CA GLN A 198 -13.39 39.57 16.33
C GLN A 198 -12.97 40.25 17.63
N GLN A 199 -13.93 40.80 18.39
CA GLN A 199 -13.66 41.33 19.74
C GLN A 199 -13.10 40.27 20.69
N ARG A 200 -13.54 39.01 20.60
CA ARG A 200 -13.03 37.90 21.42
C ARG A 200 -11.58 37.54 21.08
N PHE A 201 -11.22 37.59 19.80
CA PHE A 201 -9.84 37.41 19.32
C PHE A 201 -8.95 38.59 19.72
N GLU A 202 -9.43 39.82 19.60
CA GLU A 202 -8.71 41.04 19.99
C GLU A 202 -8.49 41.13 21.51
N ASN A 203 -9.43 40.60 22.31
CA ASN A 203 -9.37 40.60 23.78
C ASN A 203 -8.74 39.33 24.39
N GLN A 204 -8.26 38.37 23.58
CA GLN A 204 -7.46 37.26 24.11
C GLN A 204 -6.08 37.77 24.55
N PRO A 205 -5.59 37.41 25.75
CA PRO A 205 -4.25 37.79 26.18
C PRO A 205 -3.23 37.24 25.18
N ALA A 206 -2.39 38.14 24.66
CA ALA A 206 -1.51 37.89 23.52
C ALA A 206 -0.79 36.53 23.60
N ILE A 207 -1.23 35.56 22.80
CA ILE A 207 -0.35 34.49 22.35
C ILE A 207 0.74 35.19 21.53
N ALA A 208 1.99 35.04 21.95
CA ALA A 208 3.15 35.77 21.45
C ALA A 208 3.05 36.02 19.93
N LYS A 209 2.98 37.29 19.54
CA LYS A 209 2.92 37.72 18.13
C LYS A 209 4.08 37.07 17.37
N LEU A 210 3.76 36.14 16.47
CA LEU A 210 4.72 35.74 15.43
C LEU A 210 4.99 36.98 14.56
N PRO A 211 6.24 37.22 14.12
CA PRO A 211 6.62 38.46 13.45
C PRO A 211 5.74 38.79 12.24
N ASN A 212 5.28 40.03 12.20
CA ASN A 212 4.26 40.61 11.32
C ASN A 212 4.63 40.72 9.82
N SER A 213 5.62 40.01 9.30
CA SER A 213 6.09 40.26 7.91
C SER A 213 5.26 39.60 6.81
N TRP A 214 4.31 38.71 7.12
CA TRP A 214 3.57 37.94 6.12
C TRP A 214 2.13 38.41 5.87
N MET A 215 1.58 39.27 6.74
CA MET A 215 0.16 39.67 6.71
C MET A 215 -0.13 40.96 5.92
N THR A 216 0.89 41.75 5.58
CA THR A 216 0.70 43.02 4.86
C THR A 216 0.41 42.86 3.37
N SER A 217 0.79 41.73 2.75
CA SER A 217 0.58 41.48 1.31
C SER A 217 -0.89 41.15 0.95
N TRP A 218 -1.69 40.69 1.90
CA TRP A 218 -3.09 40.28 1.64
C TRP A 218 -4.09 41.45 1.64
N LEU A 219 -3.69 42.61 2.15
CA LEU A 219 -4.57 43.78 2.31
C LEU A 219 -4.46 44.82 1.18
N THR A 220 -3.42 44.76 0.35
CA THR A 220 -3.14 45.81 -0.66
C THR A 220 -3.52 45.44 -2.09
N GLY A 221 -3.95 44.21 -2.36
CA GLY A 221 -4.51 43.82 -3.66
C GLY A 221 -3.51 43.82 -4.83
N GLU A 222 -2.20 43.70 -4.57
CA GLU A 222 -1.22 43.50 -5.64
C GLU A 222 -1.22 42.04 -6.14
N GLU A 223 -1.21 41.85 -7.45
CA GLU A 223 -1.14 40.53 -8.10
C GLU A 223 0.12 39.78 -7.66
N ILE A 224 -0.08 38.64 -6.98
CA ILE A 224 1.03 37.74 -6.62
C ILE A 224 1.36 36.90 -7.85
N ASP A 225 2.33 37.38 -8.62
CA ASP A 225 3.01 36.58 -9.63
C ASP A 225 3.81 35.46 -8.94
N THR A 226 3.54 34.22 -9.35
CA THR A 226 4.26 32.97 -9.05
C THR A 226 5.20 32.93 -7.82
N MET A 227 4.77 32.27 -6.74
CA MET A 227 5.70 31.89 -5.65
C MET A 227 6.43 30.57 -6.00
N LEU A 228 7.64 30.72 -6.56
CA LEU A 228 8.63 29.66 -6.72
C LEU A 228 9.18 29.22 -5.36
N ILE A 229 8.97 27.95 -5.01
CA ILE A 229 9.66 27.30 -3.89
C ILE A 229 10.88 26.56 -4.47
N HIS A 230 12.08 27.07 -4.22
CA HIS A 230 13.32 26.32 -4.44
C HIS A 230 13.46 25.21 -3.40
N ARG A 231 14.01 24.07 -3.82
CA ARG A 231 14.15 22.81 -3.07
C ARG A 231 14.78 22.95 -1.69
#